data_AF-A0AA97CV11-F1
#
_entry.id   AF-A0AA97CV11-F1
#
_cell.length_a   1.000
_cell.length_b   1.000
_cell.length_c   1.000
_cell.angle_alpha   90.00
_cell.angle_beta   90.00
_cell.angle_gamma   90.00
#
_symmetry.space_group_name_H-M   'P 1'
#
loop_
_entity.id
_entity.type
_entity.pdbx_description
1 polymer ?
#
loop_
_entity_poly.entity_id
_entity_poly.type
_entity_poly.pdbx_seq_one_letter_code
_entity_poly.pdbx_strand_id
1 'polypeptide(L)'
;MTDDRVDELRRARRIHGYIVNIPFYVVLALVAVAALLVLLDRWRRGAFVFGAALLVAATIRALLPTTRVGLLQIRSRPFDVATMAALGVSVLWLASSIDSLGTA
;
A
#
# COMPACT_ATOMS: atom_id res chain seq x y z
N MET A 1 22.33 35.59 -2.39
CA MET A 1 22.78 35.00 -3.67
C MET A 1 23.26 33.55 -3.53
N THR A 2 24.17 33.20 -2.62
CA THR A 2 24.53 31.79 -2.36
C THR A 2 23.43 31.04 -1.62
N ASP A 3 22.80 31.66 -0.63
CA ASP A 3 21.76 31.03 0.22
C ASP A 3 20.52 30.58 -0.57
N ASP A 4 20.08 31.41 -1.53
CA ASP A 4 18.94 31.14 -2.40
C ASP A 4 19.10 29.83 -3.20
N ARG A 5 20.33 29.58 -3.70
CA ARG A 5 20.69 28.34 -4.41
C ARG A 5 20.70 27.11 -3.51
N VAL A 6 21.11 27.26 -2.24
CA VAL A 6 21.10 26.14 -1.29
C VAL A 6 19.65 25.76 -0.96
N ASP A 7 18.77 26.74 -0.80
CA ASP A 7 17.35 26.52 -0.53
C ASP A 7 16.61 25.89 -1.70
N GLU A 8 16.91 26.28 -2.93
CA GLU A 8 16.39 25.65 -4.15
C GLU A 8 16.79 24.16 -4.24
N LEU A 9 18.06 23.84 -3.96
CA LEU A 9 18.56 22.46 -3.98
C LEU A 9 17.95 21.61 -2.84
N ARG A 10 17.76 22.18 -1.64
CA ARG A 10 17.06 21.52 -0.53
C ARG A 10 15.60 21.24 -0.89
N ARG A 11 14.92 22.20 -1.54
CA ARG A 11 13.52 22.09 -1.96
C ARG A 11 13.35 21.03 -3.05
N ALA A 12 14.20 21.03 -4.08
CA ALA A 12 14.19 20.03 -5.15
C ALA A 12 14.44 18.62 -4.61
N ARG A 13 15.39 18.45 -3.69
CA ARG A 13 15.67 17.15 -3.04
C ARG A 13 14.47 16.67 -2.21
N ARG A 14 13.83 17.56 -1.46
CA ARG A 14 12.62 17.25 -0.67
C ARG A 14 11.47 16.81 -1.57
N ILE A 15 11.20 17.57 -2.64
CA ILE A 15 10.15 17.26 -3.62
C ILE A 15 10.42 15.91 -4.29
N HIS A 16 11.66 15.65 -4.70
CA HIS A 16 12.04 14.37 -5.28
C HIS A 16 11.80 13.20 -4.31
N GLY A 17 12.12 13.38 -3.03
CA GLY A 17 11.81 12.39 -1.98
C GLY A 17 10.32 12.13 -1.83
N TYR A 18 9.46 13.16 -1.90
CA TYR A 18 8.01 12.96 -1.85
C TYR A 18 7.46 12.26 -3.10
N ILE A 19 7.92 12.65 -4.29
CA ILE A 19 7.43 12.10 -5.57
C ILE A 19 7.77 10.61 -5.71
N VAL A 20 8.98 10.20 -5.31
CA VAL A 20 9.40 8.79 -5.37
C VAL A 20 8.57 7.91 -4.44
N ASN A 21 8.03 8.47 -3.35
CA ASN A 21 7.22 7.75 -2.35
C ASN A 21 5.71 7.83 -2.60
N ILE A 22 5.25 8.40 -3.72
CA ILE A 22 3.81 8.47 -4.07
C ILE A 22 3.13 7.08 -3.95
N PRO A 23 3.69 5.99 -4.52
CA PRO A 23 3.13 4.64 -4.35
C PRO A 23 2.87 4.24 -2.90
N PHE A 24 3.81 4.56 -2.01
CA PHE A 24 3.72 4.24 -0.59
C PHE A 24 2.61 5.06 0.07
N TYR A 25 2.53 6.36 -0.20
CA TYR A 25 1.49 7.22 0.38
C TYR A 25 0.09 6.84 -0.09
N VAL A 26 -0.08 6.39 -1.34
CA VAL A 26 -1.37 5.91 -1.85
C VAL A 26 -1.83 4.66 -1.07
N VAL A 27 -0.96 3.66 -0.92
CA VAL A 27 -1.30 2.45 -0.16
C VAL A 27 -1.56 2.80 1.32
N LEU A 28 -0.73 3.67 1.90
CA LEU A 28 -0.90 4.12 3.29
C LEU A 28 -2.24 4.82 3.50
N ALA A 29 -2.67 5.67 2.58
CA ALA A 29 -3.96 6.34 2.64
C ALA A 29 -5.13 5.33 2.57
N LEU A 30 -5.05 4.32 1.70
CA LEU A 30 -6.06 3.26 1.63
C LEU A 30 -6.15 2.47 2.93
N VAL A 31 -5.00 2.13 3.54
CA VAL A 31 -4.95 1.46 4.84
C VAL A 31 -5.53 2.34 5.95
N ALA A 32 -5.26 3.66 5.93
CA ALA A 32 -5.84 4.60 6.88
C ALA A 32 -7.37 4.67 6.75
N VAL A 33 -7.90 4.69 5.52
CA VAL A 33 -9.35 4.62 5.27
C VAL A 33 -9.93 3.31 5.78
N ALA A 34 -9.26 2.18 5.52
CA ALA A 34 -9.67 0.89 6.05
C ALA A 34 -9.73 0.89 7.59
N ALA A 35 -8.68 1.38 8.25
CA ALA A 35 -8.61 1.49 9.70
C ALA A 35 -9.73 2.39 10.26
N LEU A 36 -9.99 3.54 9.63
CA LEU A 36 -11.09 4.43 10.01
C LEU A 36 -12.45 3.72 9.90
N LEU A 37 -12.68 2.96 8.83
CA LEU A 37 -13.92 2.19 8.68
C LEU A 37 -14.07 1.13 9.77
N VAL A 38 -12.99 0.45 10.16
CA VAL A 38 -13.03 -0.49 11.29
C VAL A 38 -13.37 0.23 12.60
N LEU A 39 -12.76 1.40 12.84
CA LEU A 39 -13.04 2.22 14.04
C LEU A 39 -14.48 2.75 14.09
N LEU A 40 -15.12 2.93 12.94
CA LEU A 40 -16.52 3.36 12.81
C LEU A 40 -17.51 2.18 12.82
N ASP A 41 -17.11 1.02 13.37
CA ASP A 41 -17.87 -0.24 13.42
C ASP A 41 -18.29 -0.78 12.05
N ARG A 42 -17.70 -0.27 10.95
CA ARG A 42 -17.90 -0.76 9.57
C ARG A 42 -16.84 -1.79 9.22
N TRP A 43 -16.56 -2.72 10.13
CA TRP A 43 -15.44 -3.66 10.04
C TRP A 43 -15.40 -4.45 8.73
N ARG A 44 -16.56 -4.84 8.17
CA ARG A 44 -16.64 -5.51 6.84
C ARG A 44 -16.15 -4.62 5.71
N ARG A 45 -16.59 -3.36 5.68
CA ARG A 45 -16.13 -2.38 4.68
C ARG A 45 -14.65 -2.06 4.88
N GLY A 46 -14.21 -1.94 6.13
CA GLY A 46 -12.80 -1.76 6.48
C GLY A 46 -11.92 -2.91 5.97
N ALA A 47 -12.32 -4.15 6.25
CA ALA A 47 -11.63 -5.35 5.77
C ALA A 47 -11.60 -5.41 4.23
N PHE A 48 -12.72 -5.10 3.56
CA PHE A 48 -12.77 -5.06 2.10
C PHE A 48 -11.80 -4.01 1.52
N VAL A 49 -11.79 -2.79 2.06
CA VAL A 49 -10.85 -1.73 1.64
C VAL A 49 -9.41 -2.13 1.92
N PHE A 50 -9.14 -2.78 3.05
CA PHE A 50 -7.81 -3.29 3.38
C PHE A 50 -7.33 -4.36 2.39
N GLY A 51 -8.18 -5.34 2.06
CA GLY A 51 -7.89 -6.35 1.05
C GLY A 51 -7.62 -5.75 -0.32
N ALA A 52 -8.41 -4.75 -0.74
CA ALA A 52 -8.17 -4.01 -1.97
C ALA A 52 -6.85 -3.22 -1.94
N ALA A 53 -6.49 -2.62 -0.80
CA ALA A 53 -5.22 -1.92 -0.63
C ALA A 53 -4.00 -2.85 -0.81
N LEU A 54 -4.09 -4.09 -0.32
CA LEU A 54 -3.06 -5.11 -0.54
C LEU A 54 -2.91 -5.49 -2.01
N LEU A 55 -4.02 -5.58 -2.76
CA LEU A 55 -3.98 -5.84 -4.20
C LEU A 55 -3.36 -4.67 -4.96
N VAL A 56 -3.72 -3.43 -4.63
CA VAL A 56 -3.10 -2.23 -5.20
C VAL A 56 -1.59 -2.22 -4.91
N ALA A 57 -1.18 -2.53 -3.69
CA ALA A 57 0.23 -2.64 -3.33
C ALA A 57 0.95 -3.73 -4.14
N ALA A 58 0.33 -4.90 -4.31
CA ALA A 58 0.84 -5.98 -5.14
C ALA A 58 1.02 -5.56 -6.61
N THR A 59 0.03 -4.87 -7.19
CA THR A 59 0.09 -4.36 -8.56
C THR A 59 1.21 -3.35 -8.73
N ILE A 60 1.30 -2.35 -7.85
CA ILE A 60 2.36 -1.35 -7.92
C ILE A 60 3.74 -2.02 -7.80
N ARG A 61 3.88 -2.99 -6.88
CA ARG A 61 5.11 -3.77 -6.69
C ARG A 61 5.46 -4.63 -7.90
N ALA A 62 4.46 -5.18 -8.58
CA ALA A 62 4.60 -5.95 -9.81
C ALA A 62 4.97 -5.09 -11.03
N LEU A 63 4.83 -3.76 -10.94
CA LEU A 63 5.26 -2.80 -11.97
C LEU A 63 6.63 -2.18 -11.69
N LEU A 64 6.99 -1.98 -10.41
CA LEU A 64 8.28 -1.40 -9.99
C LEU A 64 9.47 -2.40 -10.06
N PRO A 65 10.53 -2.13 -10.86
CA PRO A 65 11.68 -3.02 -10.99
C PRO A 65 12.53 -3.03 -9.71
N THR A 66 12.97 -4.23 -9.30
CA THR A 66 13.91 -4.43 -8.19
C THR A 66 15.33 -4.56 -8.70
N THR A 67 16.16 -3.56 -8.43
CA THR A 67 17.60 -3.64 -8.64
C THR A 67 18.21 -4.65 -7.65
N ARG A 68 19.14 -5.46 -8.15
CA ARG A 68 19.57 -6.79 -7.67
C ARG A 68 19.99 -6.82 -6.19
N VAL A 69 19.41 -7.75 -5.42
CA VAL A 69 19.72 -7.98 -4.00
C VAL A 69 20.27 -9.40 -3.87
N GLY A 70 21.50 -9.53 -3.35
CA GLY A 70 22.24 -10.79 -3.15
C GLY A 70 21.60 -11.73 -2.09
N LEU A 71 22.37 -12.24 -1.12
CA LEU A 71 22.02 -13.34 -0.18
C LEU A 71 20.66 -13.27 0.57
N LEU A 72 19.92 -12.15 0.51
CA LEU A 72 18.53 -11.98 0.97
C LEU A 72 17.47 -12.28 -0.12
N GLN A 73 17.85 -13.01 -1.18
CA GLN A 73 17.01 -13.35 -2.35
C GLN A 73 15.68 -14.05 -2.03
N ILE A 74 15.50 -14.52 -0.78
CA ILE A 74 14.27 -15.16 -0.30
C ILE A 74 13.06 -14.20 -0.43
N ARG A 75 13.21 -12.91 -0.12
CA ARG A 75 12.13 -11.92 -0.31
C ARG A 75 12.21 -11.26 -1.68
N SER A 76 12.25 -12.12 -2.70
CA SER A 76 12.22 -11.70 -4.10
C SER A 76 10.92 -10.92 -4.40
N ARG A 77 10.97 -10.04 -5.41
CA ARG A 77 9.78 -9.36 -5.95
C ARG A 77 8.58 -10.28 -6.18
N PRO A 78 8.70 -11.46 -6.82
CA PRO A 78 7.56 -12.33 -7.02
C PRO A 78 7.01 -12.89 -5.70
N PHE A 79 7.85 -13.21 -4.71
CA PHE A 79 7.37 -13.64 -3.40
C PHE A 79 6.53 -12.55 -2.72
N ASP A 80 7.04 -11.31 -2.70
CA ASP A 80 6.35 -10.17 -2.09
C ASP A 80 5.00 -9.87 -2.78
N VAL A 81 4.97 -9.89 -4.13
CA VAL A 81 3.72 -9.74 -4.91
C VAL A 81 2.76 -10.88 -4.62
N ALA A 82 3.23 -12.14 -4.60
CA ALA A 82 2.40 -13.30 -4.33
C ALA A 82 1.81 -13.28 -2.92
N THR A 83 2.60 -12.91 -1.90
CA THR A 83 2.12 -12.78 -0.53
C THR A 83 1.06 -11.68 -0.41
N MET A 84 1.30 -10.49 -0.97
CA MET A 84 0.32 -9.40 -0.93
C MET A 84 -0.96 -9.75 -1.70
N ALA A 85 -0.84 -10.40 -2.86
CA ALA A 85 -1.98 -10.85 -3.64
C ALA A 85 -2.78 -11.92 -2.91
N ALA A 86 -2.11 -12.94 -2.35
CA ALA A 86 -2.76 -14.00 -1.59
C ALA A 86 -3.48 -13.45 -0.37
N LEU A 87 -2.81 -12.62 0.44
CA LEU A 87 -3.43 -11.99 1.62
C LEU A 87 -4.60 -11.08 1.22
N GLY A 88 -4.45 -10.27 0.17
CA GLY A 88 -5.50 -9.40 -0.34
C GLY A 88 -6.74 -10.19 -0.77
N VAL A 89 -6.55 -11.25 -1.57
CA VAL A 89 -7.64 -12.15 -1.99
C VAL A 89 -8.28 -12.85 -0.81
N SER A 90 -7.49 -13.39 0.14
CA SER A 90 -8.02 -14.05 1.34
C SER A 90 -8.86 -13.11 2.18
N VAL A 91 -8.40 -11.87 2.39
CA VAL A 91 -9.15 -10.85 3.14
C VAL A 91 -10.45 -10.48 2.42
N LEU A 92 -10.41 -10.26 1.10
CA LEU A 92 -11.61 -9.96 0.31
C LEU A 92 -12.61 -11.12 0.37
N TRP A 93 -12.12 -12.35 0.23
CA TRP A 93 -12.94 -13.55 0.33
C TRP A 93 -13.61 -13.62 1.70
N LEU A 94 -12.86 -13.52 2.80
CA LEU A 94 -13.39 -13.52 4.17
C LEU A 94 -14.39 -12.38 4.42
N ALA A 95 -14.10 -11.17 3.93
CA ALA A 95 -14.98 -10.02 4.08
C ALA A 95 -16.32 -10.20 3.31
N SER A 96 -16.27 -10.93 2.19
CA SER A 96 -17.44 -11.21 1.34
C SER A 96 -18.21 -12.47 1.74
N SER A 97 -17.54 -13.47 2.34
CA SER A 97 -18.13 -14.77 2.69
C SER A 97 -18.94 -14.71 3.98
N ILE A 98 -18.70 -13.72 4.83
CA ILE A 98 -19.47 -13.53 6.04
C ILE A 98 -20.78 -12.83 5.67
N ASP A 99 -21.87 -13.60 5.70
CA ASP A 99 -23.23 -13.08 5.58
C ASP A 99 -23.44 -11.96 6.62
N SER A 100 -24.02 -10.85 6.17
CA SER A 100 -24.53 -9.84 7.09
C SER A 100 -25.72 -10.46 7.81
N LEU A 101 -25.48 -11.07 8.98
CA LEU A 101 -26.55 -11.50 9.87
C LEU A 101 -27.45 -10.27 10.14
N GLY A 102 -28.58 -10.18 9.43
CA GLY A 102 -29.66 -9.22 9.63
C GLY A 102 -29.35 -7.72 9.48
N THR A 103 -28.67 -7.26 8.43
CA THR A 103 -28.71 -5.83 8.03
C THR A 103 -28.88 -5.67 6.52
N ALA A 104 -30.05 -6.07 6.04
CA ALA A 104 -30.64 -5.56 4.79
C ALA A 104 -31.53 -4.36 5.11
#